data_AF-A0AAI8MAA5-F1
#
_entry.id   AF-A0AAI8MAA5-F1
#
_cell.length_a   1.000
_cell.length_b   1.000
_cell.length_c   1.000
_cell.angle_alpha   90.00
_cell.angle_beta   90.00
_cell.angle_gamma   90.00
#
_symmetry.space_group_name_H-M   'P 1'
#
loop_
_entity.id
_entity.type
_entity.pdbx_description
1 polymer ?
#
loop_
_entity_poly.entity_id
_entity_poly.type
_entity_poly.pdbx_seq_one_letter_code
_entity_poly.pdbx_strand_id
1 'polypeptide(L)'
;MRSEEAREAGEVLLRRLRRLLTRAETVKGSDRKQLLALIDDVEATRRGLLEQRGEVEDEIRQATVRTNAIGAYLRNAQSCRGKRHN
;
A
#
# COMPACT_ATOMS: atom_id res chain seq x y z
N MET A 1 11.88 -0.48 9.08
CA MET A 1 11.14 -1.44 9.91
C MET A 1 9.65 -1.37 9.59
N ARG A 2 8.93 -0.26 9.91
CA ARG A 2 7.49 -0.13 9.60
C ARG A 2 7.10 -0.36 8.12
N SER A 3 7.88 0.14 7.16
CA SER A 3 7.58 -0.03 5.73
C SER A 3 7.78 -1.47 5.22
N GLU A 4 8.72 -2.20 5.82
CA GLU A 4 8.97 -3.61 5.49
C GLU A 4 7.85 -4.49 6.07
N GLU A 5 7.43 -4.21 7.31
CA GLU A 5 6.32 -4.87 7.99
C GLU A 5 4.99 -4.63 7.26
N ALA A 6 4.71 -3.41 6.82
CA ALA A 6 3.53 -3.08 6.01
C ALA A 6 3.54 -3.83 4.67
N ARG A 7 4.71 -3.90 4.01
CA ARG A 7 4.86 -4.65 2.76
C ARG A 7 4.60 -6.14 2.96
N GLU A 8 5.12 -6.74 4.03
CA GLU A 8 4.84 -8.14 4.38
C GLU A 8 3.36 -8.36 4.69
N ALA A 9 2.71 -7.44 5.41
CA ALA A 9 1.28 -7.51 5.70
C ALA A 9 0.42 -7.49 4.42
N GLY A 10 0.73 -6.59 3.48
CA GLY A 10 0.09 -6.55 2.17
C GLY A 10 0.26 -7.84 1.37
N GLU A 11 1.47 -8.39 1.34
CA GLU A 11 1.78 -9.67 0.68
C GLU A 11 0.99 -10.85 1.26
N VAL A 12 0.84 -10.89 2.59
CA VAL A 12 0.02 -11.92 3.26
C VAL A 12 -1.45 -11.81 2.84
N LEU A 13 -1.99 -10.59 2.75
CA LEU A 13 -3.36 -10.35 2.31
C LEU A 13 -3.58 -10.75 0.84
N LEU A 14 -2.63 -10.45 -0.04
CA LEU A 14 -2.69 -10.87 -1.45
C LEU A 14 -2.65 -12.39 -1.60
N ARG A 15 -1.80 -13.07 -0.84
CA ARG A 15 -1.78 -14.55 -0.81
C ARG A 15 -3.09 -15.12 -0.27
N ARG A 16 -3.67 -14.50 0.76
CA ARG A 16 -4.98 -14.89 1.29
C ARG A 16 -6.07 -14.73 0.23
N LEU A 17 -6.11 -13.60 -0.47
CA LEU A 17 -7.08 -13.35 -1.55
C LEU A 17 -6.97 -14.43 -2.64
N ARG A 18 -5.74 -14.76 -3.07
CA ARG A 18 -5.51 -15.81 -4.07
C ARG A 18 -6.05 -17.17 -3.61
N ARG A 19 -5.83 -17.53 -2.34
CA ARG A 19 -6.37 -18.76 -1.75
C ARG A 19 -7.90 -18.75 -1.69
N LEU A 20 -8.50 -17.61 -1.37
CA LEU A 20 -9.97 -17.46 -1.34
C LEU A 20 -10.59 -17.58 -2.73
N LEU A 21 -9.94 -17.06 -3.78
CA LEU A 21 -10.38 -17.25 -5.16
C LEU A 21 -10.37 -18.73 -5.56
N THR A 22 -9.28 -19.46 -5.26
CA THR A 22 -9.25 -20.92 -5.49
C THR A 22 -10.30 -21.65 -4.66
N ARG A 23 -10.55 -21.23 -3.41
CA ARG A 23 -11.61 -21.81 -2.57
C ARG A 23 -12.99 -21.59 -3.21
N ALA A 24 -13.25 -20.41 -3.76
CA ALA A 24 -14.50 -20.07 -4.42
C ALA A 24 -14.85 -21.04 -5.57
N GLU A 25 -13.85 -21.50 -6.32
CA GLU A 25 -14.03 -22.48 -7.39
C GLU A 25 -14.51 -23.85 -6.88
N THR A 26 -14.24 -24.17 -5.62
CA THR A 26 -14.55 -25.49 -5.03
C THR A 26 -15.81 -25.50 -4.16
N VAL A 27 -16.33 -24.33 -3.77
CA VAL A 27 -17.52 -24.24 -2.92
C VAL A 27 -18.74 -24.70 -3.71
N LYS A 28 -19.45 -25.70 -3.19
CA LYS A 28 -20.71 -26.15 -3.78
C LYS A 28 -21.77 -25.07 -3.56
N GLY A 29 -22.41 -24.64 -4.64
CA GLY A 29 -23.45 -23.60 -4.60
C GLY A 29 -24.66 -23.92 -3.72
N SER A 30 -24.84 -25.19 -3.33
CA SER A 30 -25.92 -25.62 -2.43
C SER A 30 -25.60 -25.41 -0.93
N ASP A 31 -24.34 -25.18 -0.55
CA ASP A 31 -23.98 -24.90 0.84
C ASP A 31 -23.96 -23.39 1.12
N ARG A 32 -25.13 -22.88 1.49
CA ARG A 32 -25.33 -21.46 1.82
C ARG A 32 -24.40 -20.97 2.92
N LYS A 33 -24.04 -21.80 3.91
CA LYS A 33 -23.16 -21.37 5.01
C LYS A 33 -21.74 -21.16 4.51
N GLN A 34 -21.25 -22.04 3.64
CA GLN A 34 -19.93 -21.90 3.04
C GLN A 34 -19.84 -20.68 2.13
N LEU A 35 -20.89 -20.38 1.36
CA LEU A 35 -20.94 -19.19 0.51
C LEU A 35 -20.90 -17.90 1.33
N LEU A 36 -21.67 -17.81 2.42
CA LEU A 36 -21.66 -16.63 3.30
C LEU A 36 -20.28 -16.45 3.95
N ALA A 37 -19.70 -17.52 4.49
CA ALA A 37 -18.35 -17.45 5.08
C ALA A 37 -17.28 -17.03 4.06
N LEU A 38 -17.41 -17.49 2.80
CA LEU A 38 -16.51 -17.09 1.72
C LEU A 38 -16.63 -15.60 1.40
N ILE A 39 -17.86 -15.06 1.33
CA ILE A 39 -18.09 -13.63 1.12
C ILE A 39 -17.48 -12.81 2.25
N ASP A 40 -17.71 -13.21 3.50
CA ASP A 40 -17.17 -12.52 4.67
C ASP A 40 -15.64 -12.52 4.68
N ASP A 41 -15.01 -13.65 4.34
CA ASP A 41 -13.56 -13.80 4.22
C ASP A 41 -12.98 -12.89 3.11
N VAL A 42 -13.67 -12.79 1.97
CA VAL A 42 -13.27 -11.92 0.85
C VAL A 42 -13.39 -10.45 1.24
N GLU A 43 -14.49 -10.03 1.85
CA GLU A 43 -14.68 -8.65 2.29
C GLU A 43 -13.68 -8.24 3.38
N ALA A 44 -13.39 -9.12 4.33
CA ALA A 44 -12.36 -8.88 5.34
C ALA A 44 -10.98 -8.67 4.69
N THR A 45 -10.62 -9.52 3.72
CA THR A 45 -9.34 -9.40 3.00
C THR A 45 -9.29 -8.12 2.16
N ARG A 46 -10.39 -7.76 1.51
CA ARG A 46 -10.52 -6.53 0.73
C ARG A 46 -10.32 -5.27 1.59
N ARG A 47 -10.93 -5.21 2.78
CA ARG A 47 -10.73 -4.08 3.71
C ARG A 47 -9.27 -3.91 4.10
N GLY A 48 -8.60 -5.00 4.48
CA GLY A 48 -7.17 -4.95 4.82
C GLY A 48 -6.31 -4.47 3.65
N LEU A 49 -6.61 -4.88 2.41
CA LEU A 49 -5.88 -4.40 1.22
C LEU A 49 -6.08 -2.89 0.98
N LEU A 50 -7.28 -2.35 1.23
CA LEU A 50 -7.55 -0.92 1.10
C LEU A 50 -6.81 -0.08 2.16
N GLU A 51 -6.74 -0.59 3.39
CA GLU A 51 -5.95 0.03 4.47
C GLU A 51 -4.47 0.07 4.10
N GLN A 52 -3.90 -1.06 3.68
CA GLN A 52 -2.50 -1.14 3.24
C GLN A 52 -2.21 -0.26 2.03
N ARG A 53 -3.15 -0.13 1.09
CA ARG A 53 -3.03 0.84 -0.02
C ARG A 53 -2.93 2.27 0.50
N GLY A 54 -3.77 2.64 1.48
CA GLY A 54 -3.72 3.96 2.10
C GLY A 54 -2.38 4.27 2.76
N GLU A 55 -1.82 3.29 3.49
CA GLU A 55 -0.50 3.42 4.11
C GLU A 55 0.61 3.67 3.08
N VAL A 56 0.62 2.91 1.97
CA VAL A 56 1.58 3.11 0.87
C VAL A 56 1.43 4.49 0.23
N GLU A 57 0.20 4.96 0.01
CA GLU A 57 -0.06 6.29 -0.55
C GLU A 57 0.46 7.41 0.36
N ASP A 58 0.32 7.26 1.68
CA ASP A 58 0.85 8.21 2.65
C ASP A 58 2.39 8.19 2.70
N GLU A 59 3.02 7.02 2.62
CA GLU A 59 4.47 6.90 2.51
C GLU A 59 5.00 7.60 1.25
N ILE A 60 4.35 7.38 0.09
CA ILE A 60 4.69 8.06 -1.17
C ILE A 60 4.57 9.57 -0.99
N ARG A 61 3.48 10.06 -0.40
CA ARG A 61 3.26 11.49 -0.16
C ARG A 61 4.37 12.09 0.71
N GLN A 62 4.74 11.42 1.79
CA GLN A 62 5.84 11.85 2.66
C GLN A 62 7.18 11.89 1.93
N ALA A 63 7.48 10.86 1.11
CA ALA A 63 8.69 10.81 0.30
C ALA A 63 8.75 11.93 -0.75
N THR A 64 7.62 12.25 -1.39
CA THR A 64 7.51 13.38 -2.34
C THR A 64 7.77 14.70 -1.64
N VAL A 65 7.16 14.95 -0.48
CA VAL A 65 7.40 16.18 0.30
C VAL A 65 8.87 16.32 0.66
N ARG A 66 9.50 15.25 1.14
CA ARG A 66 10.94 15.25 1.48
C ARG A 66 11.82 15.55 0.26
N THR A 67 11.55 14.91 -0.86
CA THR A 67 12.28 15.12 -2.13
C THR A 67 12.15 16.56 -2.61
N ASN A 68 10.95 17.14 -2.53
CA ASN A 68 10.71 18.53 -2.90
C ASN A 68 11.48 19.51 -2.02
N ALA A 69 11.51 19.27 -0.70
CA ALA A 69 12.28 20.08 0.23
C ALA A 69 13.78 20.03 -0.09
N ILE A 70 14.34 18.83 -0.31
CA ILE A 70 15.75 18.66 -0.71
C ILE A 70 16.04 19.41 -2.02
N GLY A 71 15.17 19.28 -3.01
CA GLY A 71 15.30 19.99 -4.28
C GLY A 71 15.27 21.51 -4.12
N ALA A 72 14.40 22.03 -3.24
CA ALA A 72 14.35 23.46 -2.94
C ALA A 72 15.63 23.95 -2.27
N TYR A 73 16.15 23.22 -1.28
CA TYR A 73 17.43 23.53 -0.64
C TYR A 73 18.60 23.53 -1.63
N LEU A 74 18.67 22.53 -2.51
CA LEU A 74 19.73 22.43 -3.52
C LEU A 74 19.70 23.61 -4.50
N ARG A 75 18.50 23.97 -5.00
CA ARG A 75 18.33 25.14 -5.89
C ARG A 75 18.74 26.44 -5.20
N ASN A 76 18.33 26.63 -3.95
CA ASN A 76 18.72 27.81 -3.17
C ASN A 76 20.24 27.86 -2.97
N ALA A 77 20.88 26.74 -2.62
CA ALA A 77 22.34 26.66 -2.48
C ALA A 77 23.08 26.98 -3.79
N GLN A 78 22.58 26.53 -4.94
CA GLN A 78 23.13 26.86 -6.26
C GLN A 78 22.96 28.33 -6.61
N SER A 79 21.79 28.92 -6.32
CA SER A 79 21.52 30.35 -6.55
C SER A 79 22.44 31.27 -5.73
N CYS A 80 22.78 30.88 -4.50
CA CYS A 80 23.75 31.61 -3.68
C CYS A 80 25.20 31.49 -4.21
N ARG A 81 25.54 30.36 -4.87
CA ARG A 81 26.87 30.14 -5.45
C ARG A 81 27.11 30.94 -6.73
N GLY A 82 26.06 31.26 -7.48
CA GLY A 82 26.12 32.06 -8.71
C GLY A 82 26.26 33.57 -8.47
N LYS A 83 26.03 34.05 -7.24
CA LYS A 83 26.11 35.47 -6.87
C LYS A 83 27.50 35.80 -6.32
N ARG A 84 28.54 35.66 -7.14
CA ARG A 84 29.85 36.26 -6.84
C ARG A 84 29.73 37.76 -7.12
N HIS A 85 29.77 38.56 -6.05
CA HIS A 85 29.87 40.02 -6.13
C HIS A 85 31.13 40.38 -6.94
N ASN A 86 30.96 41.23 -7.96
CA ASN A 86 32.01 42.14 -8.44
C ASN A 86 32.04 43.36 -7.53
#